data_AF-A0A7Z9WQC8-F1
#
_entry.id   AF-A0A7Z9WQC8-F1
#
_cell.length_a   1.000
_cell.length_b   1.000
_cell.length_c   1.000
_cell.angle_alpha   90.00
_cell.angle_beta   90.00
_cell.angle_gamma   90.00
#
_symmetry.space_group_name_H-M   'P 1'
#
loop_
_entity.id
_entity.type
_entity.pdbx_description
1 polymer ?
#
loop_
_entity_poly.entity_id
_entity_poly.type
_entity_poly.pdbx_seq_one_letter_code
_entity_poly.pdbx_strand_id
1 'polypeptide(L)'
;MPDRMISPKLREEEVALDASLRPQRLSEYLGQDKIKENLNIFIAAAKARGEALDHVLLYGPPGLGKTTLALVIANEMGVNIKITSGPAIERAGDLAAILTNLRRGDILFIDEVHRLSRV
;
A
#
# COMPACT_ATOMS: atom_id res chain seq x y z
N MET A 1 32.73 28.06 7.95
CA MET A 1 32.64 27.09 6.85
C MET A 1 31.29 27.29 6.18
N PRO A 2 31.19 27.39 4.85
CA PRO A 2 29.90 27.59 4.21
C PRO A 2 29.03 26.36 4.51
N ASP A 3 27.78 26.64 4.84
CA ASP A 3 26.77 25.65 5.17
C ASP A 3 26.67 24.64 4.01
N ARG A 4 26.89 23.35 4.29
CA ARG A 4 26.78 22.31 3.25
C ARG A 4 25.30 22.24 2.85
N MET A 5 24.98 22.66 1.61
CA MET A 5 23.62 22.64 1.03
C MET A 5 22.95 21.25 1.00
N ILE A 6 23.66 20.17 1.37
CA ILE A 6 23.16 18.81 1.28
C ILE A 6 23.32 18.15 2.65
N SER A 7 22.21 17.85 3.31
CA SER A 7 22.13 17.11 4.57
C SER A 7 21.47 15.76 4.32
N PRO A 8 21.99 14.64 4.85
CA PRO A 8 21.37 13.32 4.73
C PRO A 8 20.17 13.12 5.68
N LYS A 9 19.86 14.09 6.55
CA LYS A 9 18.69 14.02 7.43
C LYS A 9 17.44 14.42 6.65
N LEU A 10 16.50 13.49 6.47
CA LEU A 10 15.17 13.77 5.95
C LEU A 10 14.52 14.88 6.79
N ARG A 11 14.07 15.93 6.12
CA ARG A 11 13.26 16.99 6.75
C ARG A 11 11.79 16.59 6.71
N GLU A 12 11.01 16.99 7.73
CA GLU A 12 9.57 16.72 7.77
C GLU A 12 8.84 17.29 6.54
N GLU A 13 9.30 18.44 6.04
CA GLU A 13 8.83 19.07 4.81
C GLU A 13 9.05 18.17 3.57
N GLU A 14 10.19 17.46 3.49
CA GLU A 14 10.48 16.54 2.38
C GLU A 14 9.57 15.31 2.44
N VAL A 15 9.29 14.78 3.64
CA VAL A 15 8.36 13.65 3.83
C VAL A 15 6.93 14.02 3.40
N ALA A 16 6.48 15.21 3.78
CA ALA A 16 5.17 15.72 3.39
C ALA A 16 5.08 15.96 1.87
N LEU A 17 6.16 16.49 1.27
CA LEU A 17 6.24 16.68 -0.17
C LEU A 17 6.16 15.34 -0.93
N ASP A 18 6.94 14.36 -0.50
CA ASP A 18 6.96 13.01 -1.09
C ASP A 18 5.59 12.32 -1.02
N ALA A 19 4.87 12.52 0.09
CA ALA A 19 3.50 12.02 0.23
C ALA A 19 2.52 12.72 -0.72
N SER A 20 2.70 14.02 -0.98
CA SER A 20 1.85 14.78 -1.91
C SER A 20 2.10 14.45 -3.39
N LEU A 21 3.30 13.96 -3.73
CA LEU A 21 3.66 13.55 -5.09
C LEU A 21 3.11 12.17 -5.47
N ARG A 22 2.73 11.34 -4.49
CA ARG A 22 2.17 10.01 -4.76
C ARG A 22 0.71 10.14 -5.20
N PRO A 23 0.31 9.44 -6.28
CA PRO A 23 -1.09 9.43 -6.72
C PRO A 23 -1.98 8.87 -5.61
N GLN A 24 -3.12 9.52 -5.40
CA GLN A 24 -4.12 9.12 -4.42
C GLN A 24 -5.26 8.32 -5.04
N ARG A 25 -5.52 8.53 -6.33
CA ARG A 25 -6.57 7.84 -7.10
C ARG A 25 -5.99 7.05 -8.25
N LEU A 26 -6.75 6.06 -8.74
CA LEU A 26 -6.29 5.22 -9.85
C LEU A 26 -6.15 6.03 -11.16
N SER A 27 -6.96 7.08 -11.31
CA SER A 27 -6.87 8.03 -12.43
C SER A 27 -5.57 8.83 -12.47
N GLU A 28 -4.90 9.01 -11.32
CA GLU A 28 -3.63 9.74 -11.21
C GLU A 28 -2.42 8.80 -11.41
N TYR A 29 -2.65 7.49 -11.41
CA TYR A 29 -1.59 6.50 -11.57
C TYR A 29 -1.13 6.40 -13.03
N LEU A 30 0.09 6.86 -13.31
CA LEU A 30 0.65 6.90 -14.65
C LEU A 30 1.09 5.51 -15.14
N GLY A 31 0.69 5.18 -16.37
CA GLY A 31 0.97 3.87 -16.99
C GLY A 31 0.20 2.71 -16.36
N GLN A 32 0.66 1.47 -16.60
CA GLN A 32 0.04 0.24 -16.10
C GLN A 32 -1.45 0.07 -16.49
N ASP A 33 -1.83 0.48 -17.70
CA ASP A 33 -3.24 0.60 -18.11
C ASP A 33 -4.04 -0.69 -17.94
N LYS A 34 -3.46 -1.85 -18.28
CA LYS A 34 -4.08 -3.16 -18.07
C LYS A 34 -4.35 -3.46 -16.59
N ILE A 35 -3.44 -3.08 -15.70
CA ILE A 35 -3.63 -3.29 -14.24
C ILE A 35 -4.73 -2.35 -13.74
N LYS A 36 -4.72 -1.08 -14.18
CA LYS A 36 -5.73 -0.10 -13.79
C LYS A 36 -7.13 -0.52 -14.25
N GLU A 37 -7.26 -1.01 -15.47
CA GLU A 37 -8.54 -1.51 -16.00
C GLU A 37 -9.08 -2.68 -15.19
N ASN A 38 -8.25 -3.69 -14.92
CA ASN A 38 -8.64 -4.84 -14.10
C ASN A 38 -9.04 -4.41 -12.68
N LEU A 39 -8.25 -3.56 -12.02
CA LEU A 39 -8.56 -3.05 -10.69
C LEU A 39 -9.86 -2.26 -10.67
N ASN A 40 -10.12 -1.42 -11.66
CA ASN A 40 -11.39 -0.69 -11.79
C ASN A 40 -12.59 -1.65 -11.81
N ILE A 41 -12.50 -2.73 -12.58
CA ILE A 41 -13.57 -3.75 -12.67
C ILE A 41 -13.78 -4.41 -11.30
N PHE A 42 -12.70 -4.86 -10.64
CA PHE A 42 -12.81 -5.53 -9.35
C PHE A 42 -13.32 -4.62 -8.23
N ILE A 43 -12.83 -3.38 -8.17
CA ILE A 43 -13.26 -2.37 -7.20
C ILE A 43 -14.74 -2.03 -7.42
N ALA A 44 -15.16 -1.79 -8.66
CA ALA A 44 -16.56 -1.50 -8.97
C ALA A 44 -17.47 -2.66 -8.57
N ALA A 45 -17.07 -3.90 -8.87
CA ALA A 45 -17.84 -5.09 -8.52
C ALA A 45 -17.94 -5.30 -7.00
N ALA A 46 -16.83 -5.14 -6.26
CA ALA A 46 -16.82 -5.25 -4.80
C ALA A 46 -17.70 -4.18 -4.15
N LYS A 47 -17.60 -2.93 -4.61
CA LYS A 47 -18.46 -1.82 -4.14
C LYS A 47 -19.94 -2.07 -4.42
N ALA A 48 -20.28 -2.55 -5.62
CA ALA A 48 -21.66 -2.85 -5.98
C ALA A 48 -22.30 -3.92 -5.08
N ARG A 49 -21.48 -4.86 -4.57
CA ARG A 49 -21.93 -5.89 -3.61
C ARG A 49 -21.85 -5.46 -2.15
N GLY A 50 -21.22 -4.33 -1.83
CA GLY A 50 -20.96 -3.91 -0.46
C GLY A 50 -19.96 -4.82 0.27
N GLU A 51 -19.03 -5.43 -0.47
CA GLU A 51 -18.06 -6.40 0.03
C GLU A 51 -16.64 -5.82 0.05
N ALA A 52 -15.74 -6.47 0.79
CA ALA A 52 -14.31 -6.19 0.69
C ALA A 52 -13.79 -6.57 -0.71
N LEU A 53 -12.74 -5.89 -1.15
CA LEU A 53 -12.00 -6.32 -2.33
C LEU A 53 -11.33 -7.67 -2.06
N ASP A 54 -11.34 -8.56 -3.04
CA ASP A 54 -10.61 -9.82 -2.97
C ASP A 54 -9.10 -9.58 -2.75
N HIS A 55 -8.40 -10.60 -2.25
CA HIS A 55 -6.98 -10.50 -1.98
C HIS A 55 -6.17 -10.27 -3.26
N VAL A 56 -5.29 -9.25 -3.24
CA VAL A 56 -4.47 -8.84 -4.39
C VAL A 56 -3.00 -9.12 -4.11
N LEU A 57 -2.32 -9.76 -5.07
CA LEU A 57 -0.86 -9.90 -5.07
C LEU A 57 -0.25 -8.91 -6.06
N LEU A 58 0.55 -7.96 -5.55
CA LEU A 58 1.32 -7.04 -6.37
C LEU A 58 2.76 -7.54 -6.49
N TYR A 59 3.18 -7.92 -7.69
CA TYR A 59 4.52 -8.43 -7.98
C TYR A 59 5.23 -7.57 -9.03
N GLY A 60 6.51 -7.32 -8.81
CA GLY A 60 7.38 -6.62 -9.75
C GLY A 60 8.62 -6.03 -9.07
N PRO A 61 9.61 -5.57 -9.85
CA PRO A 61 10.80 -4.87 -9.35
C PRO A 61 10.51 -3.75 -8.33
N PRO A 62 11.46 -3.42 -7.44
CA PRO A 62 11.34 -2.26 -6.55
C PRO A 62 11.17 -0.97 -7.37
N GLY A 63 10.47 0.02 -6.80
CA GLY A 63 10.25 1.32 -7.45
C GLY A 63 9.09 1.41 -8.44
N LEU A 64 8.40 0.30 -8.76
CA LEU A 64 7.26 0.31 -9.69
C LEU A 64 5.91 0.75 -9.09
N GLY A 65 5.92 1.35 -7.89
CA GLY A 65 4.72 1.91 -7.26
C GLY A 65 3.77 0.87 -6.63
N LYS A 66 4.23 -0.32 -6.25
CA LYS A 66 3.39 -1.33 -5.56
C LYS A 66 2.74 -0.80 -4.27
N THR A 67 3.55 -0.17 -3.41
CA THR A 67 3.08 0.46 -2.17
C THR A 67 2.11 1.59 -2.46
N THR A 68 2.39 2.39 -3.48
CA THR A 68 1.49 3.46 -3.96
C THR A 68 0.16 2.88 -4.44
N LEU A 69 0.18 1.79 -5.20
CA LEU A 69 -1.03 1.15 -5.71
C LEU A 69 -1.89 0.58 -4.58
N ALA A 70 -1.28 0.04 -3.52
CA ALA A 70 -2.03 -0.41 -2.34
C ALA A 70 -2.77 0.75 -1.63
N LEU A 71 -2.11 1.91 -1.49
CA LEU A 71 -2.74 3.12 -0.96
C LEU A 71 -3.88 3.62 -1.85
N VAL A 72 -3.67 3.62 -3.17
CA VAL A 72 -4.70 3.97 -4.16
C VAL A 72 -5.91 3.03 -4.04
N ILE A 73 -5.69 1.72 -3.92
CA ILE A 73 -6.79 0.75 -3.76
C ILE A 73 -7.59 1.05 -2.48
N ALA A 74 -6.93 1.36 -1.36
CA ALA A 74 -7.60 1.72 -0.12
C ALA A 74 -8.45 3.00 -0.26
N ASN A 75 -7.89 4.03 -0.90
CA ASN A 75 -8.60 5.28 -1.19
C ASN A 75 -9.80 5.05 -2.10
N GLU A 76 -9.64 4.25 -3.16
CA GLU A 76 -10.75 3.89 -4.04
C GLU A 76 -11.82 3.13 -3.26
N MET A 77 -11.46 2.17 -2.42
CA MET A 77 -12.42 1.42 -1.61
C MET A 77 -13.03 2.25 -0.46
N GLY A 78 -12.45 3.39 -0.10
CA GLY A 78 -12.92 4.25 0.99
C GLY A 78 -12.72 3.62 2.37
N VAL A 79 -11.68 2.82 2.54
CA VAL A 79 -11.39 2.03 3.75
C VAL A 79 -10.02 2.36 4.32
N ASN A 80 -9.76 1.97 5.57
CA ASN A 80 -8.42 2.17 6.15
C ASN A 80 -7.45 1.14 5.57
N ILE A 81 -6.17 1.48 5.61
CA ILE A 81 -5.08 0.59 5.26
C ILE A 81 -4.10 0.47 6.42
N LYS A 82 -3.78 -0.77 6.78
CA LYS A 82 -2.71 -1.09 7.72
C LYS A 82 -1.51 -1.62 6.95
N ILE A 83 -0.38 -0.94 7.09
CA ILE A 83 0.86 -1.28 6.39
C ILE A 83 1.78 -2.03 7.36
N THR A 84 2.36 -3.11 6.88
CA THR A 84 3.44 -3.85 7.54
C THR A 84 4.37 -4.42 6.47
N SER A 85 5.43 -5.10 6.88
CA SER A 85 6.32 -5.82 5.98
C SER A 85 6.48 -7.28 6.42
N GLY A 86 6.78 -8.16 5.47
CA GLY A 86 7.08 -9.56 5.74
C GLY A 86 8.13 -9.73 6.83
N PRO A 87 9.28 -9.03 6.77
CA PRO A 87 10.31 -9.10 7.80
C PRO A 87 9.89 -8.58 9.19
N ALA A 88 8.88 -7.71 9.28
CA ALA A 88 8.37 -7.22 10.55
C ALA A 88 7.45 -8.23 11.26
N ILE A 89 7.07 -9.32 10.59
CA ILE A 89 6.26 -10.40 11.13
C ILE A 89 7.17 -11.60 11.37
N GLU A 90 7.61 -11.76 12.61
CA GLU A 90 8.55 -12.82 13.00
C GLU A 90 7.84 -14.11 13.40
N ARG A 91 6.68 -13.99 14.04
CA ARG A 91 5.92 -15.12 14.60
C ARG A 91 4.45 -15.02 14.21
N ALA A 92 3.75 -16.16 14.23
CA ALA A 92 2.32 -16.22 13.94
C ALA A 92 1.46 -15.29 14.83
N GLY A 93 1.90 -15.07 16.09
CA GLY A 93 1.25 -14.14 17.02
C GLY A 93 1.24 -12.69 16.56
N ASP A 94 2.26 -12.24 15.83
CA ASP A 94 2.37 -10.86 15.36
C ASP A 94 1.33 -10.59 14.26
N LEU A 95 1.17 -11.54 13.33
CA LEU A 95 0.11 -11.48 12.32
C LEU A 95 -1.27 -11.58 12.95
N ALA A 96 -1.47 -12.47 13.92
CA ALA A 96 -2.75 -12.59 14.64
C ALA A 96 -3.14 -11.27 15.35
N ALA A 97 -2.17 -10.59 15.97
CA ALA A 97 -2.38 -9.27 16.59
C ALA A 97 -2.75 -8.18 15.57
N ILE A 98 -2.19 -8.24 14.36
CA ILE A 98 -2.59 -7.32 13.28
C ILE A 98 -4.03 -7.60 12.84
N LEU A 99 -4.35 -8.86 12.54
CA LEU A 99 -5.66 -9.28 12.03
C LEU A 99 -6.80 -8.99 13.00
N THR A 100 -6.60 -9.21 14.30
CA THR A 100 -7.60 -8.94 15.34
C THR A 100 -7.96 -7.46 15.49
N ASN A 101 -7.08 -6.56 15.03
CA ASN A 101 -7.31 -5.11 15.06
C ASN A 101 -7.89 -4.55 13.74
N LEU A 102 -8.05 -5.37 12.70
CA LEU A 102 -8.62 -4.91 11.43
C LEU A 102 -10.14 -4.81 11.53
N ARG A 103 -10.69 -3.73 10.97
CA ARG A 103 -12.14 -3.59 10.80
C ARG A 103 -12.57 -4.28 9.51
N ARG A 104 -13.87 -4.59 9.42
CA ARG A 104 -14.46 -5.15 8.20
C ARG A 104 -14.18 -4.20 7.02
N GLY A 105 -13.55 -4.73 5.97
CA GLY A 105 -13.22 -4.00 4.75
C GLY A 105 -11.87 -3.28 4.78
N ASP A 106 -11.20 -3.16 5.93
CA ASP A 106 -9.85 -2.59 5.99
C ASP A 106 -8.88 -3.43 5.15
N ILE A 107 -7.91 -2.74 4.54
CA ILE A 107 -6.85 -3.38 3.75
C ILE A 107 -5.64 -3.62 4.63
N LEU A 108 -5.14 -4.86 4.64
CA LEU A 108 -3.81 -5.20 5.17
C LEU A 108 -2.83 -5.28 4.02
N PHE A 109 -1.88 -4.34 3.97
CA PHE A 109 -0.78 -4.37 3.02
C PHE A 109 0.49 -4.91 3.69
N ILE A 110 1.01 -6.00 3.15
CA ILE A 110 2.26 -6.63 3.59
C ILE A 110 3.30 -6.45 2.48
N ASP A 111 4.19 -5.48 2.65
CA ASP A 111 5.31 -5.32 1.71
C ASP A 111 6.30 -6.47 1.89
N GLU A 112 6.98 -6.85 0.81
CA GLU A 112 7.92 -7.99 0.82
C GLU A 112 7.32 -9.27 1.44
N VAL A 113 6.04 -9.56 1.15
CA VAL A 113 5.31 -10.71 1.70
C VAL A 113 6.03 -12.06 1.54
N HIS A 114 6.89 -12.18 0.51
CA HIS A 114 7.74 -13.36 0.29
C HIS A 114 8.78 -13.60 1.38
N ARG A 115 9.04 -12.61 2.25
CA ARG A 115 9.96 -12.69 3.41
C ARG A 115 9.23 -13.01 4.72
N LEU A 116 7.94 -13.33 4.68
CA LEU A 116 7.25 -13.87 5.86
C LEU A 116 7.98 -15.12 6.36
N SER A 117 8.19 -15.19 7.67
CA SER A 117 8.80 -16.36 8.31
C SER A 117 8.00 -17.61 7.98
N ARG A 118 8.69 -18.63 7.44
CA ARG A 118 8.12 -19.97 7.25
C ARG A 118 8.23 -20.67 8.60
N VAL A 119 7.21 -20.49 9.42
CA VAL A 119 7.06 -21.24 10.68
C VAL A 119 6.92 -22.73 10.37
#